data_AF-H3G679-F1
#
_entry.id   AF-H3G679-F1
#
_cell.length_a   1.000
_cell.length_b   1.000
_cell.length_c   1.000
_cell.angle_alpha   90.00
_cell.angle_beta   90.00
_cell.angle_gamma   90.00
#
_symmetry.space_group_name_H-M   'P 1'
#
loop_
_entity.id
_entity.type
_entity.pdbx_description
1 polymer ?
#
loop_
_entity_poly.entity_id
_entity_poly.type
_entity_poly.pdbx_seq_one_letter_code
_entity_poly.pdbx_strand_id
1 'polypeptide(L)' 'ACLFVDMVFRHHGMPLDIVSDRDPRFTARFWQEVFTLLGTQLSMSTADHPQ' A
#
# COMPACT_ATOMS: atom_id res chain seq x y z
N ALA A 1 8.73 2.77 -8.93
CA ALA A 1 8.81 1.59 -8.04
C ALA A 1 9.96 1.71 -7.02
N CYS A 2 11.20 2.00 -7.44
CA CYS A 2 12.36 2.01 -6.52
C CYS A 2 12.24 2.99 -5.34
N LEU A 3 11.70 4.21 -5.54
CA LEU A 3 11.62 5.21 -4.46
C LEU A 3 10.79 4.77 -3.25
N PHE A 4 9.66 4.09 -3.47
CA PHE A 4 8.80 3.63 -2.37
C PHE A 4 9.50 2.53 -1.56
N VAL A 5 10.11 1.56 -2.25
CA VAL A 5 10.86 0.48 -1.61
C VAL A 5 12.10 1.03 -0.89
N ASP A 6 12.88 1.89 -1.54
CA ASP A 6 14.11 2.44 -0.94
C ASP A 6 13.85 3.36 0.25
N MET A 7 12.75 4.11 0.28
CA MET A 7 12.46 4.98 1.42
C MET A 7 11.76 4.24 2.56
N VAL A 8 10.82 3.36 2.27
CA VAL A 8 10.01 2.71 3.31
C VAL A 8 10.71 1.45 3.82
N PHE A 9 11.15 0.56 2.91
CA PHE A 9 11.65 -0.75 3.29
C PHE A 9 13.06 -0.68 3.87
N ARG A 10 13.91 0.21 3.34
CA ARG A 10 15.30 0.36 3.82
C ARG A 10 15.36 0.85 5.26
N HIS A 11 14.46 1.76 5.65
CA HIS A 11 14.50 2.41 6.95
C HIS A 11 13.62 1.73 8.01
N HIS A 12 12.52 1.11 7.60
CA HIS A 12 11.52 0.56 8.54
C HIS A 12 11.25 -0.93 8.35
N GLY A 13 11.86 -1.55 7.34
CA GLY A 13 11.47 -2.89 6.91
C GLY A 13 10.12 -2.87 6.20
N MET A 14 9.59 -4.06 5.95
CA MET A 14 8.31 -4.19 5.27
C MET A 14 7.15 -3.95 6.25
N PRO A 15 6.21 -3.07 5.94
CA PRO A 15 5.04 -2.85 6.78
C PRO A 15 4.13 -4.08 6.79
N LEU A 16 3.59 -4.41 7.97
CA LEU A 16 2.61 -5.49 8.13
C LEU A 16 1.22 -5.07 7.64
N ASP A 17 0.89 -3.79 7.74
CA ASP A 17 -0.39 -3.21 7.30
C ASP A 17 -0.17 -1.81 6.69
N ILE A 18 -0.91 -1.51 5.63
CA ILE A 18 -0.95 -0.23 4.95
C ILE A 18 -2.42 0.19 4.83
N VAL A 19 -2.75 1.36 5.37
CA VAL A 19 -4.03 2.00 5.12
C VAL A 19 -3.89 2.96 3.94
N SER A 20 -4.63 2.70 2.86
CA SER A 20 -4.65 3.53 1.66
C SER A 20 -6.04 4.09 1.39
N ASP A 21 -6.13 5.18 0.63
CA ASP A 21 -7.38 5.62 0.03
C ASP A 21 -7.86 4.66 -1.08
N ARG A 22 -9.03 4.96 -1.67
CA ARG A 22 -9.63 4.17 -2.76
C ARG A 22 -9.08 4.52 -4.14
N ASP A 23 -7.86 5.04 -4.23
CA ASP A 23 -7.24 5.30 -5.52
C ASP A 23 -7.19 4.01 -6.37
N PRO A 24 -7.47 4.08 -7.70
CA PRO A 24 -7.45 2.94 -8.60
C PRO A 24 -6.16 2.11 -8.54
N ARG A 25 -5.03 2.72 -8.17
CA ARG A 25 -3.76 2.02 -7.97
C ARG A 25 -3.85 1.02 -6.84
N PHE A 26 -4.47 1.35 -5.71
CA PHE A 26 -4.56 0.44 -4.57
C PHE A 26 -5.76 -0.50 -4.66
N THR A 27 -6.79 -0.12 -5.40
CA THR A 27 -7.97 -0.99 -5.65
C THR A 27 -7.78 -1.95 -6.84
N ALA A 28 -6.78 -1.74 -7.69
CA ALA A 28 -6.47 -2.66 -8.77
C ALA A 28 -5.97 -4.02 -8.24
N ARG A 29 -6.51 -5.11 -8.79
CA ARG A 29 -6.13 -6.49 -8.39
C ARG A 29 -4.63 -6.73 -8.45
N PHE A 30 -3.96 -6.19 -9.46
CA PHE A 30 -2.50 -6.32 -9.59
C PHE A 30 -1.77 -5.86 -8.33
N TRP A 31 -2.12 -4.69 -7.81
CA TRP A 31 -1.47 -4.14 -6.63
C TRP A 31 -1.89 -4.87 -5.35
N GLN A 32 -3.15 -5.30 -5.24
CA GLN A 32 -3.60 -6.14 -4.12
C GLN A 32 -2.81 -7.46 -4.04
N GLU A 33 -2.59 -8.12 -5.17
CA GLU A 33 -1.79 -9.34 -5.27
C GLU A 33 -0.32 -9.07 -4.90
N VAL A 34 0.25 -7.95 -5.36
CA VAL A 34 1.61 -7.55 -4.99
C VAL A 34 1.76 -7.39 -3.47
N PHE A 35 0.85 -6.67 -2.80
CA PHE A 35 0.92 -6.51 -1.35
C PHE A 35 0.69 -7.83 -0.61
N THR A 36 -0.20 -8.69 -1.11
CA THR A 36 -0.42 -10.04 -0.57
C THR A 36 0.85 -10.89 -0.65
N LEU A 37 1.54 -10.89 -1.79
CA LEU A 37 2.80 -11.63 -1.98
C LEU A 37 3.94 -11.10 -1.13
N LEU A 38 3.96 -9.78 -0.90
CA LEU A 38 4.90 -9.19 0.03
C LEU A 38 4.60 -9.66 1.46
N GLY A 39 3.33 -9.88 1.82
CA GLY A 39 2.87 -10.21 3.17
C GLY A 39 2.35 -8.98 3.94
N THR A 40 1.99 -7.93 3.20
CA THR A 40 1.44 -6.68 3.74
C THR A 40 -0.08 -6.72 3.57
N GLN A 41 -0.81 -6.48 4.66
CA GLN A 41 -2.23 -6.22 4.59
C GLN A 41 -2.48 -4.84 3.98
N LEU A 42 -3.36 -4.75 2.98
CA LEU A 42 -3.79 -3.49 2.39
C LEU A 42 -5.23 -3.18 2.79
N SER A 43 -5.40 -2.18 3.64
CA SER A 43 -6.67 -1.73 4.19
C SER A 43 -7.14 -0.46 3.49
N MET A 44 -8.42 -0.37 3.13
CA MET A 44 -8.97 0.82 2.46
C MET A 44 -9.62 1.76 3.48
N SER A 45 -9.19 3.01 3.49
CA SER A 45 -9.82 4.05 4.28
C SER A 45 -11.25 4.30 3.78
N THR A 46 -12.16 4.53 4.72
CA THR A 46 -13.57 4.84 4.44
C THR A 46 -13.82 6.34 4.27
N ALA A 47 -12.84 7.17 4.60
CA ALA A 47 -12.94 8.61 4.48
C ALA A 47 -12.79 9.01 3.00
N ASP A 48 -13.85 9.58 2.43
CA ASP A 48 -13.66 10.52 1.33
C ASP A 48 -12.84 11.67 1.93
N HIS A 49 -11.66 11.92 1.38
CA HIS A 49 -10.81 13.05 1.76
C HIS A 49 -11.10 14.18 0.75
N PRO A 50 -12.11 15.04 0.98
CA PRO A 50 -12.17 16.31 0.27
C PRO A 50 -10.97 17.12 0.75
N GLN A 51 -10.12 17.50 -0.20
CA GLN A 51 -8.96 18.34 0.04
C GLN A 51 -9.38 19.81 -0.01
#